data_AF-A0A378JWB8-F1
#
_entry.id   AF-A0A378JWB8-F1
#
_cell.length_a   1.000
_cell.length_b   1.000
_cell.length_c   1.000
_cell.angle_alpha   90.00
_cell.angle_beta   90.00
_cell.angle_gamma   90.00
#
_symmetry.space_group_name_H-M   'P 1'
#
loop_
_entity.id
_entity.type
_entity.pdbx_description
1 polymer ?
#
loop_
_entity_poly.entity_id
_entity_poly.type
_entity_poly.pdbx_seq_one_letter_code
_entity_poly.pdbx_strand_id
1 'polypeptide(L)'
;MVALYFDKNFNVRISLFANSPKTRRSERGTCNAKTRKNTLCHAPSVWDNLRDRAINGRCKLHGGLSTGPKTESGRQAIRESNRRRKK
;
A
#
# COMPACT_ATOMS: atom_id res chain seq x y z
N MET A 1 -11.71 -21.05 -13.18
CA MET A 1 -10.28 -21.19 -13.53
C MET A 1 -9.53 -21.57 -12.27
N VAL A 2 -8.66 -22.59 -12.35
CA VAL A 2 -7.90 -23.10 -11.21
C VAL A 2 -6.45 -22.61 -11.32
N ALA A 3 -5.93 -22.03 -10.25
CA ALA A 3 -4.51 -21.66 -10.15
C ALA A 3 -3.81 -22.50 -9.09
N LEU A 4 -2.68 -23.09 -9.49
CA LEU A 4 -1.75 -23.82 -8.63
C LEU A 4 -0.52 -22.94 -8.40
N TYR A 5 -0.11 -22.73 -7.15
CA TYR A 5 1.05 -21.90 -6.82
C TYR A 5 1.73 -22.34 -5.53
N PHE A 6 3.02 -22.00 -5.38
CA PHE A 6 3.77 -22.17 -4.14
C PHE A 6 3.60 -20.94 -3.25
N ASP A 7 3.42 -21.14 -1.95
CA ASP A 7 3.48 -20.06 -0.97
C ASP A 7 4.92 -19.73 -0.54
N LYS A 8 5.08 -18.70 0.30
CA LYS A 8 6.39 -18.28 0.84
C LYS A 8 7.09 -19.34 1.71
N ASN A 9 6.37 -20.40 2.07
CA ASN A 9 6.84 -21.53 2.86
C ASN A 9 6.97 -22.80 1.99
N PHE A 10 6.97 -22.65 0.66
CA PHE A 10 7.06 -23.75 -0.33
C PHE A 10 5.91 -24.77 -0.31
N ASN A 11 4.76 -24.42 0.28
CA ASN A 11 3.57 -25.27 0.23
C ASN A 11 2.81 -25.06 -1.08
N VAL A 12 2.32 -26.15 -1.67
CA VAL A 12 1.43 -26.11 -2.83
C VAL A 12 0.04 -25.66 -2.39
N ARG A 13 -0.49 -24.62 -3.04
CA ARG A 13 -1.86 -24.13 -2.84
C ARG A 13 -2.65 -24.13 -4.14
N ILE A 14 -3.94 -24.40 -3.99
CA ILE A 14 -4.92 -24.46 -5.07
C ILE A 14 -5.95 -23.35 -4.85
N SER A 15 -6.13 -22.47 -5.83
CA SER A 15 -7.22 -21.49 -5.86
C SER A 15 -8.21 -21.86 -6.94
N LEU A 16 -9.43 -22.19 -6.55
CA LEU A 16 -10.49 -22.65 -7.47
C LEU A 16 -11.19 -21.51 -8.22
N PHE A 17 -11.06 -20.28 -7.72
CA PHE A 17 -11.82 -19.10 -8.17
C PHE A 17 -10.94 -17.91 -8.56
N ALA A 18 -9.63 -18.09 -8.74
CA ALA A 18 -8.74 -17.01 -9.14
C ALA A 18 -7.63 -17.50 -10.07
N ASN A 19 -7.22 -16.63 -11.00
CA ASN A 19 -6.17 -16.90 -11.97
C ASN A 19 -4.76 -16.79 -11.39
N SER A 20 -4.62 -16.14 -10.24
CA SER A 20 -3.33 -15.93 -9.57
C SER A 20 -3.54 -15.79 -8.05
N PRO A 21 -2.54 -16.15 -7.23
CA PRO A 21 -2.60 -15.92 -5.79
C PRO A 21 -2.72 -14.43 -5.46
N LYS A 22 -3.69 -14.08 -4.60
CA LYS A 22 -3.73 -12.75 -3.98
C LYS A 22 -3.00 -12.77 -2.64
N THR A 23 -2.39 -11.65 -2.30
CA THR A 23 -1.71 -11.40 -1.04
C THR A 23 -2.71 -11.50 0.10
N ARG A 24 -2.39 -12.36 1.08
CA ARG A 24 -3.24 -12.59 2.24
C ARG A 24 -3.34 -11.32 3.06
N ARG A 25 -4.50 -11.08 3.68
CA ARG A 25 -4.72 -9.87 4.49
C ARG A 25 -3.70 -9.71 5.62
N SER A 26 -3.24 -10.81 6.21
CA SER A 26 -2.19 -10.85 7.25
C SER A 26 -0.79 -10.52 6.73
N GLU A 27 -0.56 -10.65 5.43
CA GLU A 27 0.73 -10.37 4.77
C GLU A 27 0.77 -8.94 4.20
N ARG A 28 -0.35 -8.23 4.21
CA ARG A 28 -0.42 -6.83 3.76
C ARG A 28 0.27 -5.92 4.77
N GLY A 29 1.05 -4.96 4.26
CA GLY A 29 1.74 -3.98 5.09
C GLY A 29 0.83 -2.99 5.82
N THR A 30 1.33 -2.46 6.93
CA THR A 30 0.70 -1.40 7.71
C THR A 30 0.99 0.00 7.15
N CYS A 31 0.41 1.02 7.77
CA CYS A 31 0.57 2.41 7.37
C CYS A 31 1.97 2.95 7.70
N ASN A 32 2.66 3.53 6.72
CA ASN A 32 4.01 4.08 6.87
C ASN A 32 4.05 5.51 7.47
N ALA A 33 2.99 5.93 8.15
CA ALA A 33 2.89 7.26 8.76
C ALA A 33 3.18 7.20 10.26
N LYS A 34 3.67 8.31 10.83
CA LYS A 34 3.81 8.45 12.28
C LYS A 34 2.54 9.06 12.88
N THR A 35 2.16 8.57 14.06
CA THR A 35 1.07 9.12 14.85
C THR A 35 1.49 10.45 15.49
N ARG A 36 0.53 11.17 16.10
CA ARG A 36 0.83 12.38 16.90
C ARG A 36 1.78 12.11 18.07
N LYS A 37 1.87 10.87 18.55
CA LYS A 37 2.81 10.43 19.60
C LYS A 37 4.19 10.04 19.03
N ASN A 38 4.47 10.31 17.76
CA ASN A 38 5.71 9.96 17.06
C ASN A 38 5.98 8.43 16.93
N THR A 39 4.99 7.57 17.16
CA THR A 39 5.06 6.13 16.93
C THR A 39 4.57 5.75 15.53
N LEU A 40 4.95 4.58 15.01
CA LEU A 40 4.44 4.09 13.72
C LEU A 40 2.94 3.77 13.79
N CYS A 41 2.23 3.99 12.69
CA CYS A 41 0.82 3.63 12.59
C CYS A 41 0.63 2.15 12.26
N HIS A 42 -0.05 1.42 13.14
CA HIS A 42 -0.35 -0.01 12.95
C HIS A 42 -1.59 -0.29 12.09
N ALA A 43 -2.34 0.74 11.69
CA ALA A 43 -3.52 0.55 10.86
C ALA A 43 -3.13 -0.02 9.48
N PRO A 44 -3.99 -0.87 8.86
CA PRO A 44 -3.72 -1.40 7.53
C PRO A 44 -3.64 -0.28 6.50
N SER A 45 -2.73 -0.43 5.52
CA SER A 45 -2.69 0.44 4.36
C SER A 45 -3.95 0.26 3.49
N VAL A 46 -4.34 1.30 2.75
CA VAL A 46 -5.43 1.15 1.77
C VAL A 46 -4.95 0.24 0.64
N TRP A 47 -5.71 -0.83 0.39
CA TRP A 47 -5.34 -1.90 -0.54
C TRP A 47 -6.14 -1.81 -1.84
N ASP A 48 -5.45 -1.89 -2.96
CA ASP A 48 -6.05 -2.09 -4.27
C ASP A 48 -6.25 -3.59 -4.50
N ASN A 49 -7.51 -4.06 -4.44
CA ASN A 49 -7.84 -5.48 -4.62
C ASN A 49 -7.66 -5.99 -6.06
N LEU A 50 -7.59 -5.08 -7.04
CA LEU A 50 -7.39 -5.42 -8.46
C LEU A 50 -5.90 -5.55 -8.77
N ARG A 51 -5.09 -4.57 -8.34
CA ARG A 51 -3.63 -4.58 -8.54
C ARG A 51 -2.87 -5.34 -7.46
N ASP A 52 -3.58 -5.84 -6.46
CA ASP A 52 -3.07 -6.56 -5.29
C ASP A 52 -1.86 -5.89 -4.62
N ARG A 53 -1.98 -4.59 -4.36
CA ARG A 53 -0.92 -3.79 -3.72
C ARG A 53 -1.49 -2.63 -2.92
N ALA A 54 -0.68 -2.06 -2.01
CA ALA A 54 -1.03 -0.82 -1.32
C ALA A 54 -1.11 0.35 -2.32
N ILE A 55 -2.09 1.25 -2.16
CA ILE A 55 -2.26 2.40 -3.05
C ILE A 55 -1.07 3.38 -2.91
N ASN A 56 -0.77 3.77 -1.67
CA ASN A 56 0.35 4.69 -1.36
C ASN A 56 1.04 4.35 -0.02
N GLY A 57 0.77 3.17 0.53
CA GLY A 57 1.34 2.72 1.81
C GLY A 57 0.77 3.38 3.06
N ARG A 58 -0.33 4.16 2.98
CA ARG A 58 -0.96 4.81 4.14
C ARG A 58 -2.38 4.29 4.38
N CYS A 59 -2.85 4.38 5.62
CA CYS A 59 -4.23 4.03 5.99
C CYS A 59 -5.21 5.16 5.61
N LYS A 60 -6.52 4.87 5.65
CA LYS A 60 -7.56 5.86 5.33
C LYS A 60 -7.44 7.17 6.13
N LEU A 61 -6.97 7.11 7.37
CA LEU A 61 -6.85 8.27 8.27
C LEU A 61 -5.58 9.09 8.04
N HIS A 62 -4.52 8.49 7.48
CA HIS A 62 -3.25 9.16 7.19
C HIS A 62 -3.08 9.47 5.69
N GLY A 63 -4.19 9.61 4.95
CA GLY A 63 -4.17 9.99 3.54
C GLY A 63 -4.00 8.82 2.57
N GLY A 64 -4.33 7.60 2.98
CA GLY A 64 -4.29 6.40 2.13
C GLY A 64 -5.19 6.46 0.88
N LEU A 65 -6.23 7.29 0.93
CA LEU A 65 -7.13 7.57 -0.20
C LEU A 65 -6.68 8.76 -1.04
N SER A 66 -5.62 9.47 -0.64
CA SER A 66 -5.08 10.58 -1.42
C SER A 66 -4.37 10.05 -2.66
N THR A 67 -4.75 10.56 -3.83
CA THR A 67 -4.14 10.21 -5.11
C THR A 67 -2.87 11.00 -5.41
N GLY A 68 -2.49 11.94 -4.54
CA GLY A 68 -1.41 12.89 -4.81
C GLY A 68 -1.72 13.84 -5.98
N PRO A 69 -0.76 14.71 -6.35
CA PRO A 69 -0.89 15.60 -7.49
C PRO A 69 -0.82 14.83 -8.81
N LYS A 70 -1.78 15.09 -9.71
CA LYS A 70 -1.85 14.46 -11.04
C LYS A 70 -1.12 15.25 -12.12
N THR A 71 -0.86 16.54 -11.87
CA THR A 71 -0.19 17.46 -12.81
C THR A 71 1.27 17.65 -12.46
N GLU A 72 2.09 18.04 -13.44
CA GLU A 72 3.50 18.32 -13.20
C GLU A 72 3.70 19.54 -12.31
N SER A 73 2.91 20.61 -12.51
CA SER A 73 2.92 21.78 -11.63
C SER A 73 2.64 21.42 -10.17
N GLY A 74 1.66 20.53 -9.92
CA GLY A 74 1.35 20.05 -8.58
C GLY A 74 2.48 19.21 -7.97
N ARG A 75 3.16 18.37 -8.77
CA ARG A 75 4.34 17.64 -8.31
C ARG A 75 5.48 18.58 -7.96
N GLN A 76 5.72 19.61 -8.78
CA GLN A 76 6.76 20.61 -8.51
C GLN A 76 6.47 21.40 -7.22
N ALA A 77 5.23 21.81 -6.98
CA ALA A 77 4.84 22.49 -5.75
C ALA A 77 5.14 21.63 -4.50
N ILE A 78 4.83 20.34 -4.53
CA ILE A 78 5.17 19.41 -3.43
C ILE A 78 6.69 19.25 -3.30
N ARG A 79 7.42 19.08 -4.41
CA ARG A 79 8.89 18.95 -4.39
C ARG A 79 9.54 20.18 -3.77
N GLU A 80 9.11 21.37 -4.17
CA GLU A 80 9.61 22.63 -3.64
C GLU A 80 9.29 22.79 -2.15
N SER A 81 8.05 22.49 -1.74
CA SER A 81 7.65 22.48 -0.33
C SER A 81 8.53 21.54 0.50
N ASN A 82 8.81 20.34 0.00
CA ASN A 82 9.68 19.38 0.67
C ASN A 82 11.13 19.87 0.74
N ARG A 83 11.66 20.54 -0.30
CA ARG A 83 13.01 21.15 -0.28
C ARG A 83 13.11 22.21 0.82
N ARG A 84 12.11 23.09 0.94
CA ARG A 84 12.06 24.14 1.97
C ARG A 84 12.00 23.59 3.41
N ARG A 85 11.41 22.40 3.59
CA ARG A 85 11.29 21.74 4.91
C ARG A 85 12.49 20.88 5.28
N LYS A 86 13.35 20.58 4.31
CA LYS A 86 14.54 19.76 4.53
C LYS A 86 15.51 20.62 5.35
N LYS A 87 15.69 20.26 6.62
CA LYS A 87 16.77 20.79 7.47
C LYS A 87 18.11 20.33 6.93
#